data_AF-A0A7W0QCD9-F1
#
_entry.id   AF-A0A7W0QCD9-F1
#
_cell.length_a   1.000
_cell.length_b   1.000
_cell.length_c   1.000
_cell.angle_alpha   90.00
_cell.angle_beta   90.00
_cell.angle_gamma   90.00
#
_symmetry.space_group_name_H-M   'P 1'
#
loop_
_entity.id
_entity.type
_entity.pdbx_description
1 polymer ?
#
loop_
_entity_poly.entity_id
_entity_poly.type
_entity_poly.pdbx_seq_one_letter_code
_entity_poly.pdbx_strand_id
1 'polypeptide(L)'
;MELSDRAARLMRSLIEVVYFERDPLEKIDHVLELALQGSVDEYRDALDQALASKVRLANLGPEYHPEVVVRRFLAEVRRRLSSFDDPQLN
;
A
#
# COMPACT_ATOMS: atom_id res chain seq x y z
N MET A 1 4.12 16.98 -3.31
CA MET A 1 4.80 15.92 -4.08
C MET A 1 3.77 15.29 -4.99
N GLU A 2 4.10 15.15 -6.27
CA GLU A 2 3.25 14.45 -7.25
C GLU A 2 3.50 12.94 -7.15
N LEU A 3 2.46 12.15 -7.40
CA LEU A 3 2.56 10.68 -7.42
C LEU A 3 3.02 10.23 -8.81
N SER A 4 4.14 9.52 -8.91
CA SER A 4 4.61 9.00 -10.19
C SER A 4 3.65 7.94 -10.77
N ASP A 5 3.59 7.80 -12.10
CA ASP A 5 2.78 6.76 -12.77
C ASP A 5 3.14 5.34 -12.30
N ARG A 6 4.42 5.12 -11.97
CA ARG A 6 4.88 3.84 -11.43
C ARG A 6 4.31 3.60 -10.05
N ALA A 7 4.41 4.57 -9.15
CA ALA A 7 3.84 4.47 -7.80
C ALA A 7 2.31 4.32 -7.86
N ALA A 8 1.63 5.06 -8.72
CA ALA A 8 0.18 4.96 -8.90
C ALA A 8 -0.25 3.54 -9.33
N ARG A 9 0.47 2.90 -10.26
CA ARG A 9 0.20 1.52 -10.68
C ARG A 9 0.37 0.52 -9.53
N LEU A 10 1.45 0.65 -8.75
CA LEU A 10 1.68 -0.24 -7.60
C LEU A 10 0.58 -0.07 -6.54
N MET A 11 0.19 1.17 -6.23
CA MET A 11 -0.90 1.42 -5.27
C MET A 11 -2.22 0.86 -5.75
N ARG A 12 -2.54 1.01 -7.04
CA ARG A 12 -3.72 0.41 -7.63
C ARG A 12 -3.75 -1.10 -7.44
N SER A 13 -2.65 -1.79 -7.70
CA SER A 13 -2.57 -3.24 -7.50
C SER A 13 -2.82 -3.65 -6.04
N LEU A 14 -2.28 -2.91 -5.06
CA LEU A 14 -2.53 -3.22 -3.64
C LEU A 14 -3.98 -2.95 -3.22
N ILE A 15 -4.58 -1.85 -3.73
CA ILE A 15 -5.97 -1.49 -3.43
C ILE A 15 -6.94 -2.51 -4.05
N GLU A 16 -6.65 -3.02 -5.24
CA GLU A 16 -7.47 -4.02 -5.93
C GLU A 16 -7.57 -5.34 -5.14
N VAL A 17 -6.53 -5.73 -4.39
CA VAL A 17 -6.53 -6.95 -3.55
C VAL A 17 -7.57 -6.88 -2.42
N VAL A 18 -7.76 -5.70 -1.85
CA VAL A 18 -8.63 -5.47 -0.68
C VAL A 18 -9.97 -4.84 -1.05
N TYR A 19 -10.24 -4.76 -2.35
CA TYR A 19 -11.34 -4.00 -2.90
C TYR A 19 -12.72 -4.49 -2.44
N PHE A 20 -12.94 -5.81 -2.41
CA PHE A 20 -14.20 -6.40 -1.95
C PHE A 20 -14.24 -6.71 -0.45
N GLU A 21 -13.15 -6.42 0.26
CA GLU A 21 -13.02 -6.72 1.68
C GLU A 21 -13.81 -5.71 2.50
N ARG A 22 -14.49 -6.20 3.54
CA ARG A 22 -15.22 -5.33 4.47
C ARG A 22 -14.26 -4.47 5.30
N ASP A 23 -13.14 -5.05 5.69
CA ASP A 23 -12.03 -4.37 6.35
C ASP A 23 -10.72 -4.71 5.62
N PRO A 24 -10.13 -3.76 4.86
CA PRO A 24 -8.86 -3.97 4.18
C PRO A 24 -7.70 -4.41 5.07
N LEU A 25 -7.77 -4.13 6.38
CA LEU A 25 -6.72 -4.50 7.31
C LEU A 25 -6.64 -6.03 7.53
N GLU A 26 -7.73 -6.77 7.30
CA GLU A 26 -7.75 -8.24 7.45
C GLU A 26 -6.90 -8.96 6.39
N LYS A 27 -6.57 -8.29 5.28
CA LYS A 27 -5.77 -8.86 4.18
C LYS A 27 -4.35 -8.31 4.08
N ILE A 28 -3.87 -7.59 5.09
CA ILE A 28 -2.52 -7.01 5.06
C ILE A 28 -1.46 -8.07 4.83
N ASP A 29 -1.55 -9.23 5.49
CA ASP A 29 -0.52 -10.26 5.36
C ASP A 29 -0.42 -10.80 3.92
N HIS A 30 -1.56 -10.97 3.25
CA HIS A 30 -1.59 -11.35 1.83
C HIS A 30 -0.96 -10.27 0.93
N VAL A 31 -1.21 -9.00 1.23
CA VAL A 31 -0.63 -7.86 0.49
C VAL A 31 0.88 -7.78 0.71
N LEU A 32 1.36 -8.09 1.92
CA LEU A 32 2.78 -8.16 2.23
C LEU A 32 3.47 -9.30 1.49
N GLU A 33 2.86 -10.48 1.40
CA GLU A 33 3.39 -11.60 0.62
C GLU A 33 3.61 -11.20 -0.86
N LEU A 34 2.65 -10.48 -1.45
CA LEU A 34 2.78 -9.98 -2.82
C LEU A 34 3.92 -8.96 -2.96
N ALA A 35 4.09 -8.07 -1.98
CA ALA A 35 5.17 -7.09 -1.97
C ALA A 35 6.55 -7.76 -1.81
N LEU A 36 6.65 -8.81 -0.97
CA LEU A 36 7.85 -9.61 -0.73
C LEU A 36 8.24 -10.48 -1.94
N GLN A 37 7.27 -10.90 -2.76
CA GLN A 37 7.53 -11.57 -4.04
C GLN A 37 8.03 -10.60 -5.13
N GLY A 38 7.81 -9.30 -4.95
CA GLY A 38 8.29 -8.23 -5.83
C GLY A 38 9.54 -7.54 -5.30
N SER A 39 9.77 -6.30 -5.74
CA SER A 39 10.82 -5.44 -5.18
C SER A 39 10.26 -4.69 -3.96
N VAL A 40 10.66 -5.12 -2.76
CA VAL A 40 10.23 -4.52 -1.49
C VAL A 40 10.54 -3.01 -1.45
N ASP A 41 11.73 -2.61 -1.90
CA ASP A 41 12.14 -1.21 -1.94
C ASP A 41 11.27 -0.38 -2.88
N GLU A 42 10.91 -0.94 -4.04
CA GLU A 42 10.01 -0.28 -4.98
C GLU A 42 8.62 -0.05 -4.37
N TYR A 43 8.10 -1.03 -3.61
CA TYR A 43 6.85 -0.86 -2.88
C TYR A 43 6.96 0.18 -1.76
N ARG A 44 8.07 0.22 -1.02
CA ARG A 44 8.29 1.24 0.02
C ARG A 44 8.32 2.64 -0.56
N ASP A 45 9.10 2.85 -1.61
CA ASP A 45 9.21 4.15 -2.29
C ASP A 45 7.85 4.59 -2.85
N ALA A 46 7.09 3.67 -3.43
CA ALA A 46 5.75 3.95 -3.95
C ALA A 46 4.75 4.29 -2.83
N LEU A 47 4.79 3.58 -1.70
CA LEU A 47 3.96 3.86 -0.53
C LEU A 47 4.30 5.21 0.08
N ASP A 48 5.59 5.54 0.21
CA ASP A 48 6.05 6.84 0.72
C ASP A 48 5.59 7.98 -0.20
N GLN A 49 5.71 7.80 -1.52
CA GLN A 49 5.17 8.75 -2.49
C GLN A 49 3.66 8.93 -2.36
N ALA A 50 2.90 7.83 -2.29
CA ALA A 50 1.46 7.85 -2.21
C ALA A 50 0.95 8.54 -0.94
N LEU A 51 1.49 8.17 0.22
CA LEU A 51 1.08 8.69 1.52
C LEU A 51 1.38 10.18 1.67
N ALA A 52 2.50 10.66 1.12
CA ALA A 52 2.87 12.07 1.13
C ALA A 52 2.27 12.88 -0.04
N SER A 53 1.63 12.23 -1.01
CA SER A 53 0.94 12.92 -2.11
C SER A 53 -0.40 13.52 -1.68
N LYS A 54 -0.80 14.58 -2.38
CA LYS A 54 -2.16 15.16 -2.28
C LYS A 54 -3.19 14.42 -3.14
N VAL A 55 -2.77 13.37 -3.86
CA VAL A 55 -3.66 12.57 -4.70
C VAL A 55 -4.67 11.85 -3.81
N ARG A 56 -5.92 11.81 -4.25
CA ARG A 56 -6.95 11.00 -3.60
C ARG A 56 -6.74 9.54 -3.98
N LEU A 57 -6.14 8.77 -3.08
CA LEU A 57 -5.71 7.39 -3.33
C LEU A 57 -6.91 6.46 -3.56
N ALA A 58 -8.07 6.77 -2.99
CA ALA A 58 -9.33 6.08 -3.27
C ALA A 58 -9.76 6.16 -4.74
N ASN A 59 -9.24 7.12 -5.52
CA ASN A 59 -9.52 7.23 -6.96
C ASN A 59 -8.58 6.37 -7.81
N LEU A 60 -7.55 5.73 -7.22
CA LEU A 60 -6.61 4.87 -7.95
C LEU A 60 -7.17 3.46 -8.17
N GLY A 61 -8.09 3.02 -7.33
CA GLY A 61 -8.87 1.80 -7.47
C GLY A 61 -10.36 2.13 -7.64
N PRO A 62 -11.24 1.11 -7.61
CA PRO A 62 -12.67 1.38 -7.68
C PRO A 62 -13.21 1.89 -6.32
N GLU A 63 -14.22 2.75 -6.37
CA GLU A 63 -14.60 3.66 -5.27
C GLU A 63 -15.48 3.00 -4.19
N TYR A 64 -14.93 2.03 -3.46
CA TYR A 64 -15.67 1.29 -2.40
C TYR A 64 -15.22 1.65 -0.99
N HIS A 65 -13.93 1.95 -0.81
CA HIS A 65 -13.37 2.37 0.47
C HIS A 65 -13.20 3.88 0.49
N PRO A 66 -13.59 4.57 1.59
CA PRO A 66 -13.33 5.98 1.72
C PRO A 66 -11.82 6.25 1.80
N GLU A 67 -11.38 7.44 1.38
CA GLU A 67 -9.97 7.85 1.35
C GLU A 67 -9.23 7.56 2.67
N VAL A 68 -9.89 7.81 3.80
CA VAL A 68 -9.32 7.56 5.14
C VAL A 68 -9.00 6.08 5.38
N VAL A 69 -9.85 5.16 4.88
CA VAL A 69 -9.64 3.71 5.00
C VAL A 69 -8.49 3.27 4.11
N VAL A 70 -8.46 3.74 2.85
CA VAL A 70 -7.38 3.44 1.90
C VAL A 70 -6.02 3.93 2.43
N ARG A 71 -5.95 5.17 2.92
CA ARG A 71 -4.71 5.72 3.50
C ARG A 71 -4.27 4.97 4.75
N ARG A 72 -5.20 4.59 5.63
CA ARG A 72 -4.89 3.79 6.83
C ARG A 72 -4.32 2.42 6.44
N PHE A 73 -4.95 1.76 5.47
CA PHE A 73 -4.48 0.48 4.94
C PHE A 73 -3.06 0.59 4.37
N LEU A 74 -2.80 1.54 3.47
CA LEU A 74 -1.48 1.72 2.87
C LEU A 74 -0.42 2.12 3.90
N ALA A 75 -0.76 2.94 4.90
CA ALA A 75 0.14 3.29 5.98
C ALA A 75 0.53 2.08 6.83
N GLU A 76 -0.41 1.18 7.09
CA GLU A 76 -0.15 -0.05 7.83
C GLU A 76 0.71 -1.04 7.03
N VAL A 77 0.47 -1.17 5.71
CA VAL A 77 1.35 -1.93 4.81
C VAL A 77 2.77 -1.38 4.86
N ARG A 78 2.92 -0.05 4.72
CA ARG A 78 4.24 0.62 4.78
C ARG A 78 4.96 0.38 6.09
N ARG A 79 4.23 0.44 7.21
CA ARG A 79 4.76 0.19 8.55
C ARG A 79 5.28 -1.23 8.69
N ARG A 80 4.50 -2.23 8.26
CA ARG A 80 4.91 -3.65 8.35
C ARG A 80 6.05 -3.98 7.39
N LEU A 81 6.07 -3.40 6.19
CA LEU A 81 7.20 -3.55 5.26
C LEU A 81 8.52 -3.08 5.86
N SER A 82 8.53 -2.03 6.68
CA SER A 82 9.74 -1.60 7.41
C SER A 82 10.25 -2.63 8.41
N SER A 83 9.38 -3.49 8.96
CA SER A 83 9.79 -4.52 9.93
C SER A 83 10.51 -5.71 9.30
N PHE A 84 10.42 -5.89 7.97
CA PHE A 84 11.16 -6.94 7.25
C PHE A 84 12.62 -6.55 6.95
N ASP A 85 12.99 -5.30 7.19
CA ASP A 85 14.35 -4.76 6.95
C ASP A 85 15.21 -4.71 8.21
N ASP A 86 14.70 -5.19 9.35
CA ASP A 86 15.43 -5.15 10.61
C ASP A 86 16.16 -6.48 10.84
N PRO A 87 17.46 -6.60 10.51
CA PRO A 87 18.25 -7.80 10.79
C PRO A 87 18.49 -8.04 12.29
N GLN A 88 17.87 -7.28 13.21
CA GLN A 88 18.04 -7.45 14.66
C GLN A 88 17.04 -8.38 15.35
N LEU A 89 16.21 -9.14 14.61
CA LEU A 89 15.24 -10.08 15.20
C LEU A 89 15.41 -11.54 14.79
N ASN A 90 16.59 -11.96 14.34
CA ASN A 90 16.98 -13.38 14.28
C ASN A 90 18.36 -13.61 14.90
#